data_AF-A0A1M5GJS9-F1
#
_entry.id   AF-A0A1M5GJS9-F1
#
_cell.length_a   1.000
_cell.length_b   1.000
_cell.length_c   1.000
_cell.angle_alpha   90.00
_cell.angle_beta   90.00
_cell.angle_gamma   90.00
#
_symmetry.space_group_name_H-M   'P 1'
#
loop_
_entity.id
_entity.type
_entity.pdbx_description
1 polymer ?
#
loop_
_entity_poly.entity_id
_entity_poly.type
_entity_poly.pdbx_seq_one_letter_code
_entity_poly.pdbx_strand_id
1 'polypeptide(L)'
;MKKSVLSLIFSFLFSIPAWACLNGETKELKDGTMIYMDFAGFIPRGHSFNNPEDLEKTLGGLEKEYKRTKNLDYLSDKGYILIILKKYKEAIELYKRIESIAPGRYSTASNMGTAYELMGNNIEALKWIEKSIKINPGSHFSSEWIHANILKAKIKGGETYSSEALMQNDFGSKRNPETNLSKEELYKLRKSLFYQLNERISFVNPEDKIVAQLLFDLGNVAFLMKFKNEALGDYEKAVFYGFNDPIIKQRIASLSAITDGKEAPKDVLDESTEDIIKVGLSVFSLLISAIIIFIFRKKIFPMLK
;
A
#
# COMPACT_ATOMS: atom_id res chain seq x y z
N MET A 1 1.20 -32.29 -38.92
CA MET A 1 1.63 -30.98 -38.36
C MET A 1 2.88 -31.21 -37.53
N LYS A 2 3.95 -30.41 -37.71
CA LYS A 2 5.28 -30.70 -37.13
C LYS A 2 5.21 -30.73 -35.59
N LYS A 3 5.86 -31.72 -34.97
CA LYS A 3 5.95 -31.98 -33.51
C LYS A 3 6.31 -30.75 -32.66
N SER A 4 6.90 -29.72 -33.27
CA SER A 4 7.20 -28.42 -32.66
C SER A 4 5.96 -27.62 -32.23
N VAL A 5 4.81 -27.76 -32.91
CA VAL A 5 3.59 -27.00 -32.58
C VAL A 5 2.94 -27.51 -31.29
N LEU A 6 3.01 -28.83 -31.03
CA LEU A 6 2.44 -29.42 -29.82
C LEU A 6 3.29 -29.15 -28.58
N SER A 7 4.63 -29.11 -28.74
CA SER A 7 5.54 -28.73 -27.68
C SER A 7 5.35 -27.27 -27.27
N LEU A 8 5.09 -26.36 -28.23
CA LEU A 8 4.79 -24.95 -27.94
C LEU A 8 3.51 -24.78 -27.10
N ILE A 9 2.47 -25.59 -27.37
CA ILE A 9 1.21 -25.57 -26.62
C ILE A 9 1.41 -26.14 -25.20
N PHE A 10 2.21 -27.20 -25.03
CA PHE A 10 2.51 -27.78 -23.72
C PHE A 10 3.45 -26.90 -22.88
N SER A 11 4.39 -26.18 -23.50
CA SER A 11 5.26 -25.20 -22.82
C SER A 11 4.50 -23.97 -22.34
N PHE A 12 3.39 -23.61 -22.99
CA PHE A 12 2.52 -22.50 -22.56
C PHE A 12 1.60 -22.88 -21.39
N LEU A 13 1.23 -24.16 -21.26
CA LEU A 13 0.35 -24.66 -20.19
C LEU A 13 1.03 -24.79 -18.82
N PHE A 14 2.36 -24.83 -18.77
CA PHE A 14 3.15 -24.91 -17.52
C PHE A 14 4.00 -23.65 -17.23
N SER A 15 3.86 -22.60 -18.04
CA SER A 15 4.58 -21.32 -17.82
C SER A 15 3.69 -20.23 -17.22
N ILE A 16 2.50 -20.57 -16.72
CA ILE A 16 1.79 -19.67 -15.81
C ILE A 16 2.54 -19.77 -14.49
N PRO A 17 3.31 -18.75 -14.06
CA PRO A 17 3.77 -18.73 -12.67
C PRO A 17 2.51 -18.88 -11.83
N ALA A 18 2.43 -19.96 -11.06
CA ALA A 18 1.54 -19.99 -9.92
C ALA A 18 2.08 -18.88 -9.02
N TRP A 19 1.51 -17.69 -9.15
CA TRP A 19 1.61 -16.66 -8.13
C TRP A 19 0.96 -17.32 -6.91
N ALA A 20 1.77 -18.02 -6.11
CA ALA A 20 1.36 -18.34 -4.76
C ALA A 20 1.01 -16.99 -4.17
N CYS A 21 -0.28 -16.75 -3.89
CA CYS A 21 -0.79 -15.46 -3.48
C CYS A 21 0.18 -14.88 -2.44
N LEU A 22 0.93 -13.86 -2.86
CA LEU A 22 1.88 -13.18 -2.00
C LEU A 22 1.01 -12.33 -1.10
N ASN A 23 0.72 -12.85 0.09
CA ASN A 23 -0.35 -12.33 0.97
C ASN A 23 0.01 -11.04 1.72
N GLY A 24 1.03 -10.30 1.28
CA GLY A 24 1.52 -9.08 1.93
C GLY A 24 1.86 -7.99 0.92
N GLU A 25 2.00 -6.75 1.38
CA GLU A 25 2.37 -5.64 0.50
C GLU A 25 3.76 -5.86 -0.11
N THR A 26 3.86 -5.63 -1.41
CA THR A 26 5.12 -5.79 -2.15
C THR A 26 5.46 -4.52 -2.89
N LYS A 27 6.76 -4.22 -2.96
CA LYS A 27 7.28 -3.16 -3.83
C LYS A 27 8.31 -3.74 -4.77
N GLU A 28 7.91 -3.87 -6.03
CA GLU A 28 8.81 -4.18 -7.15
C GLU A 28 9.19 -2.88 -7.86
N LEU A 29 10.46 -2.76 -8.23
CA LEU A 29 10.95 -1.68 -9.08
C LEU A 29 10.80 -2.01 -10.56
N LYS A 30 11.05 -1.02 -11.42
CA LYS A 30 10.98 -1.17 -12.88
C LYS A 30 11.94 -2.21 -13.44
N ASP A 31 13.06 -2.49 -12.77
CA ASP A 31 14.02 -3.51 -13.18
C ASP A 31 13.70 -4.91 -12.62
N GLY A 32 12.57 -5.07 -11.91
CA GLY A 32 12.16 -6.31 -11.27
C GLY A 32 12.75 -6.52 -9.88
N THR A 33 13.54 -5.57 -9.37
CA THR A 33 14.08 -5.68 -8.01
C THR A 33 12.95 -5.52 -6.99
N MET A 34 12.79 -6.52 -6.12
CA MET A 34 11.91 -6.45 -4.97
C MET A 34 12.60 -5.67 -3.84
N ILE A 35 11.99 -4.58 -3.36
CA ILE A 35 12.52 -3.71 -2.30
C ILE A 35 12.06 -4.14 -0.92
N TYR A 36 10.82 -4.62 -0.83
CA TYR A 36 10.30 -5.29 0.35
C TYR A 36 9.17 -6.23 -0.06
N MET A 37 8.94 -7.21 0.81
CA MET A 37 7.75 -8.04 0.86
C MET A 37 7.36 -8.13 2.33
N ASP A 38 6.24 -7.50 2.66
CA ASP A 38 5.80 -7.39 4.04
C ASP A 38 4.97 -8.60 4.49
N PHE A 39 4.75 -8.66 5.81
CA PHE A 39 3.92 -9.70 6.41
C PHE A 39 2.46 -9.57 6.00
N ALA A 40 1.78 -10.71 5.89
CA ALA A 40 0.33 -10.75 5.76
C ALA A 40 -0.35 -10.22 7.04
N GLY A 41 -1.44 -9.48 6.87
CA GLY A 41 -2.29 -9.00 7.96
C GLY A 41 -2.54 -7.50 7.92
N PHE A 42 -3.36 -7.04 8.87
CA PHE A 42 -3.88 -5.67 8.87
C PHE A 42 -3.42 -4.83 10.08
N ILE A 43 -2.33 -5.26 10.73
CA ILE A 43 -1.72 -4.52 11.84
C ILE A 43 -0.45 -3.85 11.28
N PRO A 44 -0.39 -2.51 11.15
CA PRO A 44 0.71 -1.81 10.48
C PRO A 44 2.07 -2.07 11.13
N ARG A 45 3.06 -2.57 10.36
CA ARG A 45 4.39 -2.95 10.89
C ARG A 45 5.53 -2.10 10.33
N GLY A 46 5.26 -1.29 9.32
CA GLY A 46 6.32 -0.73 8.51
C GLY A 46 6.84 -1.75 7.51
N HIS A 47 7.53 -1.24 6.51
CA HIS A 47 8.17 -2.02 5.47
C HIS A 47 9.51 -2.57 5.94
N SER A 48 9.75 -3.85 5.66
CA SER A 48 11.06 -4.46 5.88
C SER A 48 11.92 -4.31 4.62
N PHE A 49 12.57 -3.16 4.48
CA PHE A 49 13.43 -2.87 3.32
C PHE A 49 14.68 -3.76 3.26
N ASN A 50 15.16 -3.99 2.03
CA ASN A 50 16.49 -4.57 1.79
C ASN A 50 17.58 -3.78 2.52
N ASN A 51 18.70 -4.44 2.83
CA ASN A 51 19.80 -3.80 3.54
C ASN A 51 20.41 -2.64 2.70
N PRO A 52 21.05 -1.64 3.35
CA PRO A 52 21.57 -0.47 2.65
C PRO A 52 22.59 -0.77 1.54
N GLU A 53 23.41 -1.82 1.68
CA GLU A 53 24.41 -2.19 0.67
C GLU A 53 23.74 -2.66 -0.63
N ASP A 54 22.72 -3.50 -0.53
CA ASP A 54 21.93 -3.95 -1.67
C ASP A 54 21.18 -2.78 -2.33
N LEU A 55 20.61 -1.87 -1.54
CA LEU A 55 19.93 -0.68 -2.05
C LEU A 55 20.88 0.25 -2.83
N GLU A 56 22.11 0.46 -2.34
CA GLU A 56 23.13 1.25 -3.03
C GLU A 56 23.56 0.60 -4.35
N LYS A 57 23.68 -0.74 -4.38
CA LYS A 57 23.94 -1.48 -5.62
C LYS A 57 22.80 -1.30 -6.63
N THR A 58 21.55 -1.37 -6.18
CA THR A 58 20.37 -1.14 -7.04
C THR A 58 20.37 0.25 -7.65
N LEU A 59 20.74 1.31 -6.91
CA LEU A 59 20.83 2.68 -7.45
C LEU A 59 21.72 2.77 -8.70
N GLY A 60 22.87 2.09 -8.70
CA GLY A 60 23.79 2.06 -9.84
C GLY A 60 23.19 1.40 -11.08
N GLY A 61 22.39 0.34 -10.90
CA GLY A 61 21.65 -0.35 -11.95
C GLY A 61 20.58 0.54 -12.58
N LEU A 62 19.75 1.19 -11.76
CA LEU A 62 18.67 2.07 -12.22
C LEU A 62 19.17 3.24 -13.06
N GLU A 63 20.27 3.88 -12.66
CA GLU A 63 20.88 4.97 -13.44
C GLU A 63 21.37 4.49 -14.82
N LYS A 64 21.96 3.29 -14.88
CA LYS A 64 22.40 2.68 -16.14
C LYS A 64 21.22 2.39 -17.06
N GLU A 65 20.14 1.83 -16.52
CA GLU A 65 18.92 1.53 -17.28
C GLU A 65 18.22 2.78 -17.77
N TYR A 66 18.15 3.84 -16.96
CA TYR A 66 17.68 5.14 -17.42
C TYR A 66 18.55 5.68 -18.58
N LYS A 67 19.88 5.62 -18.48
CA LYS A 67 20.76 6.11 -19.55
C LYS A 67 20.51 5.40 -20.88
N ARG A 68 20.24 4.09 -20.83
CA ARG A 68 19.95 3.22 -21.98
C ARG A 68 18.55 3.45 -22.57
N THR A 69 17.53 3.59 -21.74
CA THR A 69 16.12 3.56 -22.16
C THR A 69 15.44 4.92 -22.20
N LYS A 70 15.98 5.90 -21.47
CA LYS A 70 15.32 7.17 -21.12
C LYS A 70 13.97 7.01 -20.43
N ASN A 71 13.66 5.83 -19.88
CA ASN A 71 12.44 5.63 -19.13
C ASN A 71 12.57 6.25 -17.73
N LEU A 72 11.73 7.24 -17.43
CA LEU A 72 11.72 7.98 -16.18
C LEU A 72 11.28 7.16 -14.96
N ASP A 73 10.66 5.99 -15.16
CA ASP A 73 10.34 5.06 -14.08
C ASP A 73 11.61 4.67 -13.31
N TYR A 74 12.72 4.38 -14.00
CA TYR A 74 13.99 4.07 -13.35
C TYR A 74 14.52 5.22 -12.48
N LEU A 75 14.37 6.48 -12.91
CA LEU A 75 14.72 7.63 -12.06
C LEU A 75 13.76 7.80 -10.89
N SER A 76 12.50 7.45 -11.09
CA SER A 76 11.47 7.54 -10.05
C SER A 76 11.74 6.52 -8.94
N ASP A 77 12.13 5.30 -9.32
CA ASP A 77 12.55 4.23 -8.41
C ASP A 77 13.86 4.57 -7.71
N LYS A 78 14.80 5.18 -8.43
CA LYS A 78 16.04 5.71 -7.84
C LYS A 78 15.72 6.73 -6.74
N GLY A 79 14.80 7.66 -7.01
CA GLY A 79 14.34 8.64 -6.03
C GLY A 79 13.69 7.99 -4.80
N TYR A 80 12.95 6.90 -5.00
CA TYR A 80 12.30 6.17 -3.92
C TYR A 80 13.33 5.48 -3.01
N ILE A 81 14.35 4.83 -3.59
CA ILE A 81 15.47 4.28 -2.80
C ILE A 81 16.22 5.39 -2.05
N LEU A 82 16.44 6.56 -2.67
CA LEU A 82 17.09 7.67 -1.98
C LEU A 82 16.29 8.12 -0.74
N ILE A 83 14.96 8.06 -0.76
CA ILE A 83 14.13 8.30 0.42
C ILE A 83 14.37 7.22 1.49
N ILE A 84 14.38 5.93 1.10
CA ILE A 84 14.66 4.81 2.03
C ILE A 84 16.03 4.98 2.71
N LEU A 85 17.05 5.37 1.94
CA LEU A 85 18.41 5.64 2.43
C LEU A 85 18.53 6.97 3.17
N LYS A 86 17.42 7.69 3.42
CA LYS A 86 17.37 8.98 4.10
C LYS A 86 18.13 10.12 3.39
N LYS A 87 18.41 9.96 2.09
CA LYS A 87 19.05 10.96 1.21
C LYS A 87 18.00 11.91 0.61
N TYR A 88 17.20 12.54 1.46
CA TYR A 88 16.00 13.27 1.04
C TYR A 88 16.29 14.45 0.09
N LYS A 89 17.37 15.20 0.31
CA LYS A 89 17.77 16.31 -0.56
C LYS A 89 18.07 15.84 -1.99
N GLU A 90 18.79 14.72 -2.12
CA GLU A 90 19.11 14.13 -3.42
C GLU A 90 17.85 13.61 -4.11
N ALA A 91 16.94 12.98 -3.37
CA ALA A 91 15.65 12.55 -3.88
C ALA A 91 14.83 13.74 -4.43
N ILE A 92 14.76 14.85 -3.68
CA ILE A 92 14.04 16.06 -4.10
C ILE A 92 14.63 16.66 -5.37
N GLU A 93 15.96 16.82 -5.46
CA GLU A 93 16.59 17.36 -6.66
C GLU A 93 16.38 16.45 -7.88
N LEU A 94 16.40 15.13 -7.67
CA LEU A 94 16.06 14.16 -8.71
C LEU A 94 14.60 14.29 -9.15
N TYR A 95 13.65 14.38 -8.22
CA TYR A 95 12.23 14.54 -8.56
C TYR A 95 11.92 15.89 -9.22
N LYS A 96 12.59 16.98 -8.83
CA LYS A 96 12.52 18.27 -9.55
C LYS A 96 12.98 18.11 -11.00
N ARG A 97 14.07 17.38 -11.24
CA ARG A 97 14.54 17.08 -12.60
C ARG A 97 13.51 16.24 -13.35
N ILE A 98 12.94 15.20 -12.76
CA ILE A 98 11.89 14.39 -13.38
C ILE A 98 10.69 15.26 -13.77
N GLU A 99 10.22 16.11 -12.86
CA GLU A 99 9.10 17.03 -13.10
C GLU A 99 9.40 18.03 -14.23
N SER A 100 10.64 18.49 -14.37
CA SER A 100 11.04 19.35 -15.49
C SER A 100 11.05 18.67 -16.86
N ILE A 101 11.26 17.34 -16.89
CA ILE A 101 11.29 16.53 -18.11
C ILE A 101 9.87 16.07 -18.48
N ALA A 102 9.11 15.59 -17.49
CA ALA A 102 7.76 15.08 -17.65
C ALA A 102 6.89 15.54 -16.48
N PRO A 103 6.28 16.74 -16.58
CA PRO A 103 5.46 17.29 -15.50
C PRO A 103 4.17 16.49 -15.30
N GLY A 104 3.58 16.59 -14.11
CA GLY A 104 2.25 16.05 -13.84
C GLY A 104 2.20 14.55 -13.59
N ARG A 105 3.32 13.92 -13.21
CA ARG A 105 3.34 12.52 -12.75
C ARG A 105 2.95 12.43 -11.28
N TYR A 106 1.89 11.68 -10.96
CA TYR A 106 1.43 11.56 -9.57
C TYR A 106 2.54 11.02 -8.65
N SER A 107 3.31 10.03 -9.10
CA SER A 107 4.41 9.41 -8.35
C SER A 107 5.57 10.36 -8.08
N THR A 108 5.80 11.34 -8.96
CA THR A 108 6.79 12.39 -8.74
C THR A 108 6.30 13.36 -7.67
N ALA A 109 5.04 13.77 -7.75
CA ALA A 109 4.44 14.67 -6.77
C ALA A 109 4.34 14.03 -5.38
N SER A 110 3.87 12.77 -5.27
CA SER A 110 3.72 12.09 -3.98
C SER A 110 5.06 11.86 -3.30
N ASN A 111 6.04 11.27 -4.00
CA ASN A 111 7.36 11.00 -3.42
C ASN A 111 8.11 12.28 -3.04
N MET A 112 7.95 13.36 -3.81
CA MET A 112 8.55 14.63 -3.43
C MET A 112 7.87 15.24 -2.21
N GLY A 113 6.55 15.10 -2.08
CA GLY A 113 5.80 15.46 -0.86
C GLY A 113 6.31 14.71 0.37
N THR A 114 6.43 13.38 0.26
CA THR A 114 7.01 12.52 1.32
C THR A 114 8.45 12.93 1.66
N ALA A 115 9.31 13.18 0.68
CA ALA A 115 10.68 13.61 0.92
C ALA A 115 10.76 14.98 1.63
N TYR A 116 9.90 15.93 1.27
CA TYR A 116 9.80 17.20 1.99
C TYR A 116 9.29 17.03 3.42
N GLU A 117 8.30 16.14 3.64
CA GLU A 117 7.80 15.84 4.98
C GLU A 117 8.92 15.28 5.87
N LEU A 118 9.67 14.29 5.37
CA LEU A 118 10.77 13.66 6.10
C LEU A 118 11.95 14.62 6.35
N MET A 119 12.07 15.70 5.58
CA MET A 119 12.98 16.81 5.85
C MET A 119 12.42 17.85 6.83
N GLY A 120 11.17 17.71 7.29
CA GLY A 120 10.50 18.66 8.18
C GLY A 120 9.89 19.87 7.45
N ASN A 121 9.95 19.94 6.13
CA ASN A 121 9.34 21.02 5.35
C ASN A 121 7.88 20.70 5.04
N ASN A 122 7.02 20.80 6.06
CA ASN A 122 5.61 20.41 5.96
C ASN A 122 4.81 21.28 4.95
N ILE A 123 5.21 22.53 4.72
CA ILE A 123 4.51 23.44 3.79
C ILE A 123 4.68 22.96 2.35
N GLU A 124 5.93 22.72 1.92
CA GLU A 124 6.17 22.17 0.57
C GLU A 124 5.65 20.74 0.46
N ALA A 125 5.78 19.94 1.52
CA ALA A 125 5.19 18.60 1.55
C ALA A 125 3.69 18.64 1.21
N LEU A 126 2.93 19.49 1.92
CA LEU A 126 1.48 19.61 1.72
C LEU A 126 1.13 19.99 0.28
N LYS A 127 1.83 20.99 -0.27
CA LYS A 127 1.64 21.43 -1.66
C LYS A 127 1.84 20.29 -2.67
N TRP A 128 2.86 19.45 -2.46
CA TRP A 128 3.16 18.34 -3.37
C TRP A 128 2.22 17.14 -3.19
N ILE A 129 1.79 16.85 -1.97
CA ILE A 129 0.76 15.84 -1.70
C ILE A 129 -0.60 16.29 -2.26
N GLU A 130 -1.00 17.55 -2.09
CA GLU A 130 -2.24 18.05 -2.69
C GLU A 130 -2.18 18.02 -4.24
N LYS A 131 -1.00 18.23 -4.81
CA LYS A 131 -0.78 18.05 -6.25
C LYS A 131 -0.90 16.58 -6.67
N SER A 132 -0.36 15.62 -5.92
CA SER A 132 -0.49 14.19 -6.25
C SER A 132 -1.95 13.73 -6.20
N ILE A 133 -2.71 14.16 -5.19
CA ILE A 133 -4.14 13.88 -5.07
C ILE A 133 -4.92 14.43 -6.27
N LYS A 134 -4.61 15.66 -6.72
CA LYS A 134 -5.27 16.27 -7.90
C LYS A 134 -4.97 15.51 -9.19
N ILE A 135 -3.76 14.97 -9.34
CA ILE A 135 -3.36 14.21 -10.53
C ILE A 135 -4.01 12.83 -10.53
N ASN A 136 -3.96 12.13 -9.39
CA ASN A 136 -4.53 10.79 -9.24
C ASN A 136 -5.14 10.60 -7.84
N PRO A 137 -6.45 10.83 -7.68
CA PRO A 137 -7.13 10.63 -6.40
C PRO A 137 -7.11 9.18 -5.91
N GLY A 138 -6.93 8.21 -6.82
CA GLY A 138 -6.91 6.79 -6.50
C GLY A 138 -5.53 6.25 -6.09
N SER A 139 -4.47 7.05 -6.18
CA SER A 139 -3.12 6.61 -5.80
C SER A 139 -3.05 6.20 -4.33
N HIS A 140 -2.15 5.27 -3.99
CA HIS A 140 -1.94 4.81 -2.62
C HIS A 140 -3.25 4.39 -1.95
N PHE A 141 -4.08 3.63 -2.69
CA PHE A 141 -5.40 3.16 -2.22
C PHE A 141 -6.34 4.28 -1.76
N SER A 142 -6.27 5.45 -2.40
CA SER A 142 -7.08 6.64 -2.07
C SER A 142 -6.87 7.15 -0.64
N SER A 143 -5.66 7.00 -0.08
CA SER A 143 -5.37 7.31 1.32
C SER A 143 -4.64 8.63 1.56
N GLU A 144 -4.16 9.30 0.50
CA GLU A 144 -3.35 10.53 0.59
C GLU A 144 -4.05 11.72 1.25
N TRP A 145 -5.37 11.72 1.36
CA TRP A 145 -6.10 12.75 2.09
C TRP A 145 -5.77 12.74 3.60
N ILE A 146 -5.46 11.57 4.17
CA ILE A 146 -4.96 11.45 5.56
C ILE A 146 -3.58 12.08 5.65
N HIS A 147 -2.69 11.81 4.69
CA HIS A 147 -1.37 12.44 4.63
C HIS A 147 -1.46 13.97 4.58
N ALA A 148 -2.34 14.50 3.73
CA ALA A 148 -2.57 15.94 3.67
C ALA A 148 -3.09 16.50 5.01
N ASN A 149 -3.99 15.80 5.69
CA ASN A 149 -4.49 16.21 7.01
C ASN A 149 -3.40 16.18 8.09
N ILE A 150 -2.55 15.15 8.09
CA ILE A 150 -1.36 15.08 8.95
C ILE A 150 -0.48 16.32 8.76
N LEU A 151 -0.18 16.68 7.50
CA LEU A 151 0.64 17.84 7.18
C LEU A 151 -0.01 19.15 7.62
N LYS A 152 -1.32 19.30 7.40
CA LYS A 152 -2.11 20.45 7.90
C LYS A 152 -2.04 20.56 9.42
N ALA A 153 -2.18 19.46 10.14
CA ALA A 153 -2.08 19.43 11.59
C ALA A 153 -0.66 19.81 12.07
N LYS A 154 0.39 19.27 11.42
CA LYS A 154 1.79 19.64 11.69
C LYS A 154 2.07 21.13 11.46
N ILE A 155 1.52 21.72 10.40
CA ILE A 155 1.67 23.16 10.08
C ILE A 155 0.97 24.04 11.12
N LYS A 156 -0.22 23.63 11.60
CA LYS A 156 -0.97 24.40 12.61
C LYS A 156 -0.24 24.49 13.95
N GLY A 157 0.66 23.55 14.25
CA GLY A 157 1.72 23.73 15.25
C GLY A 157 1.30 23.94 16.70
N GLY A 158 0.19 23.36 17.19
CA GLY A 158 -0.26 23.64 18.55
C GLY A 158 -1.48 22.90 19.13
N GLU A 159 -1.94 21.78 18.56
CA GLU A 159 -3.08 21.02 19.13
C GLU A 159 -2.74 19.53 19.26
N THR A 160 -3.44 18.87 20.18
CA THR A 160 -3.57 17.41 20.19
C THR A 160 -4.04 16.95 18.82
N TYR A 161 -3.29 16.05 18.18
CA TYR A 161 -3.73 15.42 16.94
C TYR A 161 -4.98 14.60 17.24
N SER A 162 -6.16 15.09 16.87
CA SER A 162 -7.43 14.42 17.11
C SER A 162 -7.84 13.53 15.94
N SER A 163 -8.66 12.53 16.22
CA SER A 163 -9.37 11.70 15.25
C SER A 163 -9.99 12.56 14.13
N GLU A 164 -10.77 13.58 14.51
CA GLU A 164 -11.45 14.47 13.55
C GLU A 164 -10.46 15.22 12.65
N ALA A 165 -9.38 15.77 13.21
CA ALA A 165 -8.40 16.53 12.44
C ALA A 165 -7.62 15.66 11.44
N LEU A 166 -7.35 14.39 11.78
CA LEU A 166 -6.54 13.51 10.96
C LEU A 166 -7.37 12.73 9.93
N MET A 167 -8.53 12.22 10.33
CA MET A 167 -9.33 11.30 9.53
C MET A 167 -10.79 11.74 9.29
N GLN A 168 -11.17 12.96 9.68
CA GLN A 168 -12.52 13.53 9.42
C GLN A 168 -13.65 12.65 10.00
N ASN A 169 -13.35 11.96 11.11
CA ASN A 169 -14.30 11.16 11.85
C ASN A 169 -13.83 11.09 13.32
N ASP A 170 -14.77 10.92 14.24
CA ASP A 170 -14.51 10.66 15.65
C ASP A 170 -15.30 9.43 16.10
N PHE A 171 -14.72 8.62 17.00
CA PHE A 171 -15.33 7.38 17.49
C PHE A 171 -16.03 7.53 18.85
N GLY A 172 -16.25 8.77 19.28
CA GLY A 172 -16.83 9.13 20.56
C GLY A 172 -15.90 8.87 21.75
N SER A 173 -16.37 9.25 22.93
CA SER A 173 -15.66 9.09 24.21
C SER A 173 -16.20 7.93 25.06
N LYS A 174 -17.10 7.10 24.51
CA LYS A 174 -17.67 5.96 25.21
C LYS A 174 -16.74 4.74 25.20
N ARG A 175 -16.99 3.84 26.16
CA ARG A 175 -16.32 2.54 26.32
C ARG A 175 -16.32 1.71 25.03
N ASN A 176 -17.42 1.70 24.30
CA ASN A 176 -17.48 1.13 22.96
C ASN A 176 -17.38 2.28 21.95
N PRO A 177 -16.53 2.19 20.91
CA PRO A 177 -16.52 3.18 19.83
C PRO A 177 -17.86 3.19 19.10
N GLU A 178 -18.26 4.35 18.60
CA GLU A 178 -19.48 4.57 17.83
C GLU A 178 -19.17 5.39 16.59
N THR A 179 -19.95 5.25 15.52
CA THR A 179 -19.80 6.03 14.29
C THR A 179 -21.11 6.05 13.50
N ASN A 180 -21.25 7.03 12.62
CA ASN A 180 -22.31 7.07 11.60
C ASN A 180 -21.86 6.48 10.25
N LEU A 181 -20.59 6.08 10.12
CA LEU A 181 -20.07 5.46 8.91
C LEU A 181 -20.75 4.12 8.64
N SER A 182 -21.11 3.89 7.37
CA SER A 182 -21.52 2.58 6.88
C SER A 182 -20.38 1.56 6.95
N LYS A 183 -20.71 0.28 6.78
CA LYS A 183 -19.70 -0.79 6.72
C LYS A 183 -18.71 -0.61 5.58
N GLU A 184 -19.17 -0.09 4.43
CA GLU A 184 -18.31 0.17 3.27
C GLU A 184 -17.34 1.33 3.55
N GLU A 185 -17.83 2.40 4.19
CA GLU A 185 -16.99 3.53 4.57
C GLU A 185 -15.96 3.15 5.64
N LEU A 186 -16.35 2.35 6.64
CA LEU A 186 -15.43 1.78 7.62
C LEU A 186 -14.34 0.94 6.95
N TYR A 187 -14.69 0.13 5.95
CA TYR A 187 -13.72 -0.65 5.21
C TYR A 187 -12.74 0.23 4.41
N LYS A 188 -13.23 1.30 3.75
CA LYS A 188 -12.37 2.26 3.03
C LYS A 188 -11.45 3.02 3.98
N LEU A 189 -11.97 3.44 5.13
CA LEU A 189 -11.20 4.12 6.18
C LEU A 189 -10.14 3.19 6.77
N ARG A 190 -10.50 1.93 7.06
CA ARG A 190 -9.58 0.86 7.50
C ARG A 190 -8.38 0.76 6.56
N LYS A 191 -8.62 0.62 5.24
CA LYS A 191 -7.56 0.58 4.20
C LYS A 191 -6.71 1.84 4.16
N SER A 192 -7.34 3.00 4.23
CA SER A 192 -6.61 4.27 4.19
C SER A 192 -5.69 4.44 5.40
N LEU A 193 -6.19 4.14 6.60
CA LEU A 193 -5.41 4.18 7.83
C LEU A 193 -4.25 3.19 7.81
N PHE A 194 -4.49 1.94 7.44
CA PHE A 194 -3.44 0.92 7.39
C PHE A 194 -2.33 1.29 6.43
N TYR A 195 -2.66 1.68 5.20
CA TYR A 195 -1.65 2.03 4.20
C TYR A 195 -0.77 3.20 4.68
N GLN A 196 -1.40 4.27 5.18
CA GLN A 196 -0.67 5.46 5.66
C GLN A 196 0.14 5.18 6.92
N LEU A 197 -0.36 4.31 7.82
CA LEU A 197 0.39 3.86 8.98
C LEU A 197 1.58 2.97 8.58
N ASN A 198 1.40 2.05 7.63
CA ASN A 198 2.47 1.14 7.20
C ASN A 198 3.61 1.93 6.53
N GLU A 199 3.29 2.86 5.64
CA GLU A 199 4.29 3.76 5.05
C GLU A 199 5.02 4.57 6.14
N ARG A 200 4.28 5.19 7.06
CA ARG A 200 4.85 6.08 8.09
C ARG A 200 5.71 5.35 9.12
N ILE A 201 5.30 4.19 9.59
CA ILE A 201 6.04 3.38 10.58
C ILE A 201 7.41 2.94 10.05
N SER A 202 7.56 2.87 8.72
CA SER A 202 8.85 2.61 8.08
C SER A 202 9.91 3.69 8.34
N PHE A 203 9.49 4.90 8.71
CA PHE A 203 10.38 6.07 8.85
C PHE A 203 10.30 6.74 10.24
N VAL A 204 9.26 6.45 11.02
CA VAL A 204 8.97 7.11 12.29
C VAL A 204 9.07 6.10 13.43
N ASN A 205 9.89 6.41 14.43
CA ASN A 205 10.00 5.61 15.65
C ASN A 205 9.06 6.14 16.75
N PRO A 206 8.61 5.29 17.69
CA PRO A 206 8.01 5.73 18.94
C PRO A 206 8.95 6.65 19.75
N GLU A 207 8.45 7.62 20.50
CA GLU A 207 7.04 8.06 20.57
C GLU A 207 6.68 8.98 19.41
N ASP A 208 5.48 8.81 18.85
CA ASP A 208 4.92 9.74 17.85
C ASP A 208 3.41 9.86 18.06
N LYS A 209 2.96 11.07 18.42
CA LYS A 209 1.56 11.33 18.78
C LYS A 209 0.59 11.16 17.61
N ILE A 210 1.03 11.35 16.37
CA ILE A 210 0.20 11.19 15.18
C ILE A 210 0.01 9.69 14.91
N VAL A 211 1.11 8.94 14.92
CA VAL A 211 1.06 7.47 14.74
C VAL A 211 0.25 6.83 15.87
N ALA A 212 0.46 7.26 17.11
CA ALA A 212 -0.31 6.81 18.28
C ALA A 212 -1.82 7.03 18.10
N GLN A 213 -2.22 8.24 17.69
CA GLN A 213 -3.62 8.57 17.43
C GLN A 213 -4.21 7.72 16.29
N LEU A 214 -3.52 7.63 15.16
CA LEU A 214 -4.00 6.88 14.00
C LEU A 214 -4.10 5.38 14.26
N LEU A 215 -3.18 4.80 15.05
CA LEU A 215 -3.27 3.39 15.49
C LEU A 215 -4.46 3.18 16.41
N PHE A 216 -4.73 4.11 17.33
CA PHE A 216 -5.92 4.05 18.18
C PHE A 216 -7.19 4.10 17.33
N ASP A 217 -7.22 4.97 16.32
CA ASP A 217 -8.34 5.10 15.38
C ASP A 217 -8.51 3.85 14.52
N LEU A 218 -7.43 3.23 14.06
CA LEU A 218 -7.47 1.95 13.35
C LEU A 218 -8.04 0.84 14.25
N GLY A 219 -7.65 0.80 15.52
CA GLY A 219 -8.21 -0.13 16.51
C GLY A 219 -9.72 0.08 16.73
N ASN A 220 -10.20 1.32 16.69
CA ASN A 220 -11.63 1.64 16.75
C ASN A 220 -12.39 1.12 15.53
N VAL A 221 -11.81 1.28 14.33
CA VAL A 221 -12.38 0.74 13.09
C VAL A 221 -12.44 -0.79 13.16
N ALA A 222 -11.34 -1.45 13.52
CA ALA A 222 -11.29 -2.90 13.68
C ALA A 222 -12.29 -3.41 14.74
N PHE A 223 -12.47 -2.69 15.85
CA PHE A 223 -13.47 -2.98 16.87
C PHE A 223 -14.89 -2.97 16.27
N LEU A 224 -15.26 -1.89 15.58
CA LEU A 224 -16.58 -1.73 14.95
C LEU A 224 -16.86 -2.79 13.89
N MET A 225 -15.81 -3.23 13.20
CA MET A 225 -15.86 -4.30 12.20
C MET A 225 -15.81 -5.72 12.79
N LYS A 226 -15.68 -5.85 14.12
CA LYS A 226 -15.57 -7.12 14.87
C LYS A 226 -14.29 -7.92 14.55
N PHE A 227 -13.21 -7.26 14.13
CA PHE A 227 -11.89 -7.85 13.97
C PHE A 227 -11.11 -7.76 15.29
N LYS A 228 -11.46 -8.64 16.23
CA LYS A 228 -10.98 -8.58 17.62
C LYS A 228 -9.46 -8.57 17.75
N ASN A 229 -8.76 -9.45 17.03
CA ASN A 229 -7.30 -9.57 17.12
C ASN A 229 -6.59 -8.36 16.52
N GLU A 230 -7.11 -7.80 15.42
CA GLU A 230 -6.60 -6.57 14.82
C GLU A 230 -6.80 -5.39 15.78
N ALA A 231 -8.01 -5.23 16.30
CA ALA A 231 -8.33 -4.16 17.25
C ALA A 231 -7.42 -4.19 18.48
N LEU A 232 -7.17 -5.38 19.06
CA LEU A 232 -6.24 -5.53 20.16
C LEU A 232 -4.82 -5.11 19.75
N GLY A 233 -4.31 -5.62 18.63
CA GLY A 233 -2.96 -5.33 18.17
C GLY A 233 -2.75 -3.85 17.82
N ASP A 234 -3.76 -3.20 17.23
CA ASP A 234 -3.71 -1.78 16.90
C ASP A 234 -3.75 -0.90 18.16
N TYR A 235 -4.58 -1.24 19.16
CA TYR A 235 -4.57 -0.55 20.45
C TYR A 235 -3.26 -0.73 21.21
N GLU A 236 -2.71 -1.94 21.26
CA GLU A 236 -1.42 -2.19 21.90
C GLU A 236 -0.29 -1.40 21.23
N LYS A 237 -0.30 -1.33 19.90
CA LYS A 237 0.62 -0.47 19.15
C LYS A 237 0.38 1.02 19.42
N ALA A 238 -0.86 1.46 19.52
CA ALA A 238 -1.15 2.85 19.86
C ALA A 238 -0.52 3.23 21.21
N VAL A 239 -0.67 2.36 22.24
CA VAL A 239 0.00 2.54 23.54
C VAL A 239 1.52 2.58 23.39
N PHE A 240 2.09 1.66 22.61
CA PHE A 240 3.53 1.61 22.34
C PHE A 240 4.06 2.89 21.68
N TYR A 241 3.27 3.54 20.82
CA TYR A 241 3.60 4.82 20.19
C TYR A 241 3.32 6.05 21.07
N GLY A 242 2.78 5.86 22.28
CA GLY A 242 2.56 6.92 23.26
C GLY A 242 1.10 7.36 23.43
N PHE A 243 0.12 6.60 22.94
CA PHE A 243 -1.30 6.90 23.20
C PHE A 243 -1.62 6.64 24.67
N ASN A 244 -2.07 7.68 25.39
CA ASN A 244 -2.22 7.63 26.84
C ASN A 244 -3.62 7.99 27.37
N ASP A 245 -4.60 8.26 26.49
CA ASP A 245 -5.97 8.50 26.92
C ASP A 245 -6.53 7.23 27.61
N PRO A 246 -7.06 7.32 28.86
CA PRO A 246 -7.61 6.18 29.58
C PRO A 246 -8.70 5.40 28.85
N ILE A 247 -9.37 6.00 27.86
CA ILE A 247 -10.40 5.33 27.06
C ILE A 247 -9.89 4.06 26.38
N ILE A 248 -8.61 4.00 25.99
CA ILE A 248 -8.03 2.84 25.32
C ILE A 248 -8.11 1.58 26.18
N LYS A 249 -7.92 1.71 27.50
CA LYS A 249 -8.05 0.60 28.45
C LYS A 249 -9.48 0.08 28.52
N GLN A 250 -10.45 1.00 28.45
CA GLN A 250 -11.87 0.65 28.45
C GLN A 250 -12.26 -0.08 27.16
N ARG A 251 -11.73 0.36 26.00
CA ARG A 251 -11.97 -0.27 24.69
C ARG A 251 -11.33 -1.65 24.61
N ILE A 252 -10.08 -1.80 25.03
CA ILE A 252 -9.40 -3.11 25.13
C ILE A 252 -10.21 -4.08 25.99
N ALA A 253 -10.66 -3.65 27.19
CA ALA A 253 -11.46 -4.49 28.06
C ALA A 253 -12.80 -4.95 27.43
N SER A 254 -13.35 -4.16 26.51
CA SER A 254 -14.63 -4.43 25.83
C SER A 254 -14.50 -5.43 24.67
N LEU A 255 -13.28 -5.69 24.20
CA LEU A 255 -13.02 -6.69 23.14
C LEU A 255 -13.44 -8.11 23.54
N SER A 256 -13.49 -8.41 24.84
CA SER A 256 -13.97 -9.70 25.36
C SER A 256 -15.42 -10.01 24.97
N ALA A 257 -16.25 -8.98 24.75
CA ALA A 257 -17.65 -9.10 24.36
C ALA A 257 -17.85 -9.26 22.84
N ILE A 258 -16.79 -9.08 22.03
CA ILE A 258 -16.86 -9.28 20.58
C ILE A 258 -16.75 -10.78 20.30
N THR A 259 -17.79 -11.35 19.70
CA THR A 259 -17.71 -12.66 19.04
C THR A 259 -16.84 -12.50 17.80
N ASP A 260 -15.79 -13.31 17.65
CA ASP A 260 -14.89 -13.24 16.50
C ASP A 260 -15.70 -13.26 15.21
N GLY A 261 -15.62 -12.16 14.45
CA GLY A 261 -16.13 -12.15 13.09
C GLY A 261 -15.36 -13.20 12.28
N LYS A 262 -15.98 -13.72 11.21
CA LYS A 262 -15.16 -14.34 10.14
C LYS A 262 -14.10 -13.30 9.76
N GLU A 263 -12.82 -13.71 9.71
CA GLU A 263 -11.71 -12.86 9.27
C GLU A 263 -12.17 -12.05 8.04
N ALA A 264 -11.78 -10.76 7.97
CA ALA A 264 -11.95 -9.99 6.75
C ALA A 264 -11.48 -10.86 5.57
N PRO A 265 -12.16 -10.85 4.40
CA PRO A 265 -11.66 -11.53 3.22
C PRO A 265 -10.17 -11.22 3.06
N LYS A 266 -9.35 -12.24 2.78
CA LYS A 266 -7.90 -12.07 2.68
C LYS A 266 -7.49 -11.30 1.41
N ASP A 267 -8.44 -11.08 0.52
CA ASP A 267 -8.32 -10.44 -0.79
C ASP A 267 -8.44 -8.91 -0.74
N VAL A 268 -8.12 -8.28 0.40
CA VAL A 268 -8.53 -6.88 0.68
C VAL A 268 -7.48 -5.84 0.31
N LEU A 269 -6.22 -6.26 0.12
CA LEU A 269 -5.10 -5.39 -0.26
C LEU A 269 -4.76 -5.47 -1.75
N ASP A 270 -5.15 -6.55 -2.41
CA ASP A 270 -4.96 -6.70 -3.84
C ASP A 270 -6.32 -6.88 -4.48
N GLU A 271 -6.67 -5.91 -5.31
CA GLU A 271 -7.62 -5.98 -6.41
C GLU A 271 -8.00 -4.53 -6.74
N SER A 272 -7.14 -3.88 -7.53
CA SER A 272 -7.71 -2.93 -8.47
C SER A 272 -8.77 -3.71 -9.26
N THR A 273 -9.95 -3.14 -9.49
CA THR A 273 -11.01 -3.81 -10.26
C THR A 273 -10.49 -4.31 -11.62
N GLU A 274 -9.41 -3.70 -12.12
CA GLU A 274 -8.68 -4.09 -13.32
C GLU A 274 -8.01 -5.48 -13.22
N ASP A 275 -7.48 -5.87 -12.07
CA ASP A 275 -6.78 -7.14 -11.89
C ASP A 275 -7.75 -8.31 -11.74
N ILE A 276 -8.89 -8.12 -11.06
CA ILE A 276 -10.02 -9.07 -11.08
C ILE A 276 -10.47 -9.32 -12.51
N ILE A 277 -10.63 -8.25 -13.29
CA ILE A 277 -11.08 -8.34 -14.68
C ILE A 277 -10.03 -9.10 -15.51
N LYS A 278 -8.74 -8.85 -15.32
CA LYS A 278 -7.66 -9.58 -16.01
C LYS A 278 -7.62 -11.06 -15.63
N VAL A 279 -7.75 -11.40 -14.35
CA VAL A 279 -7.81 -12.79 -13.87
C VAL A 279 -9.05 -13.48 -14.41
N GLY A 280 -10.22 -12.83 -14.32
CA GLY A 280 -11.48 -13.33 -14.87
C GLY A 280 -11.41 -13.58 -16.38
N LEU A 281 -10.85 -12.64 -17.15
CA LEU A 281 -10.62 -12.80 -18.59
C LEU A 281 -9.64 -13.94 -18.91
N SER A 282 -8.60 -14.13 -18.08
CA SER A 282 -7.62 -15.20 -18.26
C SER A 282 -8.22 -16.58 -18.00
N VAL A 283 -9.01 -16.73 -16.93
CA VAL A 283 -9.75 -17.96 -16.61
C VAL A 283 -10.79 -18.26 -17.71
N PHE A 284 -11.51 -17.24 -18.16
CA PHE A 284 -12.49 -17.37 -19.24
C PHE A 284 -11.83 -17.81 -20.56
N SER A 285 -10.66 -17.25 -20.90
CA SER A 285 -9.87 -17.64 -22.08
C SER A 285 -9.36 -19.09 -21.99
N LEU A 286 -8.97 -19.55 -20.80
CA LEU A 286 -8.56 -20.94 -20.56
C LEU A 286 -9.74 -21.91 -20.76
N LEU A 287 -10.91 -21.59 -20.21
CA LEU A 287 -12.11 -22.40 -20.37
C LEU A 287 -12.56 -22.49 -21.84
N ILE A 288 -12.55 -21.38 -22.58
CA ILE A 288 -12.84 -21.38 -24.01
C ILE A 288 -11.84 -22.25 -24.76
N SER A 289 -10.55 -22.12 -24.45
CA SER A 289 -9.49 -22.92 -25.10
C SER A 289 -9.68 -24.42 -24.84
N ALA A 290 -10.04 -24.81 -23.61
CA ALA A 290 -10.36 -26.20 -23.25
C ALA A 290 -11.60 -26.72 -24.00
N ILE A 291 -12.65 -25.89 -24.13
CA ILE A 291 -13.87 -26.23 -24.87
C ILE A 291 -13.57 -26.43 -26.36
N ILE A 292 -12.78 -25.54 -26.98
CA ILE A 292 -12.36 -25.67 -28.38
C ILE A 292 -11.57 -26.96 -28.58
N ILE A 293 -10.59 -27.27 -27.72
CA ILE A 293 -9.84 -28.52 -27.78
C ILE A 293 -10.78 -29.73 -27.66
N PHE A 294 -11.75 -29.69 -26.73
CA PHE A 294 -12.71 -30.77 -26.54
C PHE A 294 -13.62 -30.97 -27.76
N ILE A 295 -14.14 -29.89 -28.36
CA ILE A 295 -15.01 -29.94 -29.56
C ILE A 295 -14.23 -30.50 -30.75
N PHE A 296 -13.02 -30.01 -30.97
CA PHE A 296 -12.21 -30.38 -32.14
C PHE A 296 -11.30 -31.58 -31.90
N ARG A 297 -11.39 -32.24 -30.74
CA ARG A 297 -10.55 -33.38 -30.35
C ARG A 297 -10.46 -34.47 -31.42
N LYS A 298 -11.58 -34.80 -32.06
CA LYS A 298 -11.62 -35.84 -33.11
C LYS A 298 -10.94 -35.43 -34.42
N LYS A 299 -10.66 -34.14 -34.65
CA LYS A 299 -9.85 -33.64 -35.77
C LYS A 299 -8.40 -33.38 -35.35
N ILE A 300 -8.21 -32.91 -34.11
CA ILE A 300 -6.89 -32.58 -33.54
C ILE A 300 -6.09 -33.85 -33.25
N PHE A 301 -6.65 -34.82 -32.51
CA PHE A 301 -5.90 -35.99 -32.04
C PHE A 301 -5.44 -36.96 -33.14
N PRO A 302 -6.18 -37.20 -34.25
CA PRO A 302 -5.67 -38.01 -35.36
C PRO A 302 -4.48 -37.37 -36.09
N MET A 303 -4.30 -36.05 -36.01
CA MET A 303 -3.16 -35.34 -36.61
C MET A 303 -1.89 -35.37 -35.73
N LEU A 304 -1.99 -35.98 -34.54
CA LEU A 304 -0.91 -36.11 -33.55
C LEU A 304 -0.30 -37.52 -33.48
N LYS A 305 -0.88 -38.49 -34.18
CA LYS A 305 -0.22 -39.78 -34.50
C LYS A 305 0.68 -39.60 -35.72
#